data_AF-A0A800AFB4-F1
#
_entry.id   AF-A0A800AFB4-F1
#
_cell.length_a   1.000
_cell.length_b   1.000
_cell.length_c   1.000
_cell.angle_alpha   90.00
_cell.angle_beta   90.00
_cell.angle_gamma   90.00
#
_symmetry.space_group_name_H-M   'P 1'
#
loop_
_entity.id
_entity.type
_entity.pdbx_description
1 polymer ?
#
loop_
_entity_poly.entity_id
_entity_poly.type
_entity_poly.pdbx_seq_one_letter_code
_entity_poly.pdbx_strand_id
1 'polypeptide(L)'
;MGWVQGDADSRQEAIEDVLRNAFSNFIEKREVDVIVFSSMTAFDLANAIVNHPLILKSLLAACNIAARAVERDLSIKNLDTYNPRLSEDQIKVIAGYIKPFLPSYLEIPTLSRIDRVAFIDKEIRKVKGRWEKKILESLNRFGMLQFRKRMFVAEGEQFELDAASPESGGVKVGIDIKRIEARRDIHKRCDEIVNKADKVKSSFPGSKFGVVVYYPFIEEHINIQNRLRSDNIDGIVFASETKESIEHAVRLLLSTLGVSKK
;
A
#
# COMPACT_ATOMS: atom_id res chain seq x y z
N MET A 1 -9.81 -3.06 14.91
CA MET A 1 -9.67 -4.25 14.03
C MET A 1 -8.99 -5.43 14.72
N GLY A 2 -8.43 -5.28 15.94
CA GLY A 2 -8.54 -6.37 16.91
C GLY A 2 -10.02 -6.57 17.17
N TRP A 3 -10.57 -7.75 17.15
CA TRP A 3 -10.09 -9.06 17.53
C TRP A 3 -10.81 -10.01 16.58
N VAL A 4 -10.11 -10.80 15.78
CA VAL A 4 -10.77 -11.93 15.11
C VAL A 4 -11.85 -11.53 14.08
N GLN A 5 -11.40 -10.77 13.08
CA GLN A 5 -11.80 -11.01 11.69
C GLN A 5 -11.70 -12.50 11.29
N GLY A 6 -10.94 -13.33 12.02
CA GLY A 6 -11.01 -14.79 11.92
C GLY A 6 -12.36 -15.43 12.33
N ASP A 7 -13.16 -14.79 13.18
CA ASP A 7 -14.56 -15.14 13.42
C ASP A 7 -15.44 -14.64 12.27
N ALA A 8 -15.01 -13.60 11.55
CA ALA A 8 -15.72 -13.08 10.37
C ALA A 8 -15.54 -13.99 9.16
N ASP A 9 -14.34 -14.55 9.01
CA ASP A 9 -13.94 -15.36 7.87
C ASP A 9 -14.27 -16.85 8.08
N SER A 10 -14.11 -17.42 9.28
CA SER A 10 -14.55 -18.82 9.58
C SER A 10 -16.06 -18.99 9.38
N ARG A 11 -16.77 -17.90 9.61
CA ARG A 11 -18.20 -17.72 9.40
C ARG A 11 -18.56 -17.56 7.93
N GLN A 12 -17.77 -16.84 7.12
CA GLN A 12 -18.03 -16.70 5.68
C GLN A 12 -17.99 -18.06 4.96
N GLU A 13 -17.16 -18.99 5.42
CA GLU A 13 -17.05 -20.32 4.82
C GLU A 13 -18.08 -21.32 5.32
N ALA A 14 -18.40 -21.34 6.62
CA ALA A 14 -19.58 -22.07 7.06
C ALA A 14 -20.85 -21.60 6.33
N ILE A 15 -20.90 -20.30 6.02
CA ILE A 15 -21.94 -19.67 5.21
C ILE A 15 -21.88 -20.14 3.76
N GLU A 16 -20.73 -20.10 3.07
CA GLU A 16 -20.61 -20.52 1.67
C GLU A 16 -20.90 -22.01 1.43
N ASP A 17 -20.65 -22.89 2.40
CA ASP A 17 -20.94 -24.32 2.26
C ASP A 17 -22.42 -24.65 2.48
N VAL A 18 -23.08 -23.92 3.39
CA VAL A 18 -24.55 -23.90 3.48
C VAL A 18 -25.16 -23.31 2.22
N LEU A 19 -24.60 -22.18 1.73
CA LEU A 19 -25.05 -21.51 0.52
C LEU A 19 -25.03 -22.54 -0.61
N ARG A 20 -23.89 -23.14 -0.92
CA ARG A 20 -23.70 -23.93 -2.15
C ARG A 20 -24.35 -25.30 -2.14
N ASN A 21 -24.43 -25.98 -1.01
CA ASN A 21 -25.19 -27.22 -0.98
C ASN A 21 -26.71 -26.97 -1.05
N ALA A 22 -27.22 -25.93 -0.38
CA ALA A 22 -28.66 -25.55 -0.38
C ALA A 22 -29.18 -25.09 -1.74
N PHE A 23 -28.27 -24.60 -2.57
CA PHE A 23 -28.51 -23.95 -3.84
C PHE A 23 -28.44 -24.90 -5.06
N SER A 24 -28.49 -26.20 -4.79
CA SER A 24 -27.78 -27.24 -5.54
C SER A 24 -28.10 -27.39 -7.03
N ASN A 25 -29.31 -27.15 -7.51
CA ASN A 25 -29.62 -27.30 -8.95
C ASN A 25 -29.93 -25.98 -9.65
N PHE A 26 -29.99 -24.87 -8.91
CA PHE A 26 -30.59 -23.62 -9.39
C PHE A 26 -30.16 -22.41 -8.58
N ILE A 27 -28.88 -22.09 -8.47
CA ILE A 27 -28.59 -20.69 -8.13
C ILE A 27 -28.86 -19.84 -9.33
N GLU A 28 -30.07 -19.32 -9.32
CA GLU A 28 -30.54 -18.24 -10.15
C GLU A 28 -31.59 -17.51 -9.33
N LYS A 29 -31.25 -16.44 -8.60
CA LYS A 29 -32.31 -15.52 -8.16
C LYS A 29 -31.87 -14.07 -8.31
N ARG A 30 -32.59 -13.40 -9.19
CA ARG A 30 -32.27 -12.10 -9.75
C ARG A 30 -33.52 -11.24 -9.66
N GLU A 31 -33.48 -10.17 -8.89
CA GLU A 31 -33.96 -8.89 -9.41
C GLU A 31 -32.96 -7.87 -8.89
N VAL A 32 -32.08 -7.50 -9.80
CA VAL A 32 -30.92 -6.64 -9.56
C VAL A 32 -30.66 -5.93 -10.86
N ASP A 33 -30.31 -4.66 -10.79
CA ASP A 33 -29.96 -3.92 -11.99
C ASP A 33 -28.69 -4.51 -12.59
N VAL A 34 -28.79 -4.96 -13.83
CA VAL A 34 -27.70 -5.57 -14.58
C VAL A 34 -27.29 -4.64 -15.71
N ILE A 35 -26.00 -4.36 -15.80
CA ILE A 35 -25.42 -3.69 -16.96
C ILE A 35 -25.09 -4.77 -17.99
N VAL A 36 -25.73 -4.72 -19.16
CA VAL A 36 -25.50 -5.67 -20.27
C VAL A 36 -24.41 -5.11 -21.19
N PHE A 37 -23.14 -5.29 -20.82
CA PHE A 37 -22.02 -4.77 -21.62
C PHE A 37 -21.92 -5.41 -23.02
N SER A 38 -22.45 -6.61 -23.25
CA SER A 38 -22.45 -7.24 -24.57
C SER A 38 -23.30 -6.50 -25.60
N SER A 39 -24.33 -5.76 -25.17
CA SER A 39 -25.15 -4.92 -26.06
C SER A 39 -24.60 -3.50 -26.23
N MET A 40 -23.52 -3.15 -25.52
CA MET A 40 -22.87 -1.85 -25.63
C MET A 40 -21.70 -1.94 -26.61
N THR A 41 -21.54 -0.91 -27.44
CA THR A 41 -20.30 -0.68 -28.19
C THR A 41 -19.24 -0.03 -27.29
N ALA A 42 -17.99 0.03 -27.76
CA ALA A 42 -16.96 0.83 -27.07
C ALA A 42 -17.33 2.33 -27.04
N PHE A 43 -18.08 2.81 -28.03
CA PHE A 43 -18.56 4.19 -28.08
C PHE A 43 -19.63 4.46 -27.00
N ASP A 44 -20.58 3.55 -26.81
CA ASP A 44 -21.58 3.66 -25.75
C ASP A 44 -20.92 3.66 -24.37
N LEU A 45 -19.92 2.80 -24.19
CA LEU A 45 -19.12 2.76 -22.96
C LEU A 45 -18.35 4.08 -22.74
N ALA A 46 -17.74 4.64 -23.80
CA ALA A 46 -17.07 5.92 -23.72
C ALA A 46 -18.03 7.03 -23.28
N ASN A 47 -19.22 7.10 -23.88
CA ASN A 47 -20.24 8.08 -23.53
C ASN A 47 -20.68 7.95 -22.07
N ALA A 48 -20.86 6.72 -21.57
CA ALA A 48 -21.18 6.47 -20.16
C ALA A 48 -20.07 7.00 -19.24
N ILE A 49 -18.79 6.79 -19.58
CA ILE A 49 -17.66 7.27 -18.78
C ILE A 49 -17.53 8.80 -18.88
N VAL A 50 -17.76 9.42 -20.03
CA VAL A 50 -17.75 10.89 -20.18
C VAL A 50 -18.81 11.52 -19.27
N ASN A 51 -20.04 10.99 -19.31
CA ASN A 51 -21.16 11.52 -18.53
C ASN A 51 -21.05 11.20 -17.03
N HIS A 52 -20.42 10.08 -16.69
CA HIS A 52 -20.25 9.64 -15.30
C HIS A 52 -18.82 9.15 -15.02
N PRO A 53 -17.81 10.05 -14.97
CA PRO A 53 -16.41 9.64 -14.89
C PRO A 53 -16.06 8.77 -13.67
N LEU A 54 -16.80 8.91 -12.56
CA LEU A 54 -16.59 8.12 -11.34
C LEU A 54 -16.70 6.60 -11.55
N ILE A 55 -17.41 6.12 -12.58
CA ILE A 55 -17.56 4.68 -12.84
C ILE A 55 -16.27 4.04 -13.38
N LEU A 56 -15.29 4.84 -13.80
CA LEU A 56 -14.07 4.31 -14.42
C LEU A 56 -13.31 3.35 -13.49
N LYS A 57 -13.22 3.68 -12.19
CA LYS A 57 -12.51 2.82 -11.24
C LYS A 57 -13.15 1.45 -11.12
N SER A 58 -14.48 1.41 -11.01
CA SER A 58 -15.23 0.18 -10.83
C SER A 58 -15.14 -0.69 -12.08
N LEU A 59 -15.23 -0.10 -13.27
CA LEU A 59 -15.06 -0.81 -14.55
C LEU A 59 -13.66 -1.42 -14.69
N LEU A 60 -12.61 -0.65 -14.40
CA LEU A 60 -11.24 -1.15 -14.42
C LEU A 60 -11.02 -2.27 -13.40
N ALA A 61 -11.62 -2.16 -12.21
CA ALA A 61 -11.53 -3.18 -11.19
C ALA A 61 -12.29 -4.46 -11.59
N ALA A 62 -13.44 -4.35 -12.27
CA ALA A 62 -14.15 -5.50 -12.84
C ALA A 62 -13.35 -6.19 -13.95
N CYS A 63 -12.57 -5.44 -14.73
CA CYS A 63 -11.65 -5.99 -15.74
C CYS A 63 -10.34 -6.53 -15.15
N ASN A 64 -10.10 -6.37 -13.84
CA ASN A 64 -8.80 -6.62 -13.20
C ASN A 64 -7.63 -5.84 -13.87
N ILE A 65 -7.90 -4.62 -14.34
CA ILE A 65 -6.90 -3.76 -14.98
C ILE A 65 -6.45 -2.69 -14.00
N ALA A 66 -5.14 -2.64 -13.73
CA ALA A 66 -4.54 -1.59 -12.93
C ALA A 66 -4.36 -0.30 -13.74
N ALA A 67 -4.48 0.86 -13.10
CA ALA A 67 -4.26 2.16 -13.74
C ALA A 67 -2.90 2.22 -14.47
N ARG A 68 -1.83 1.69 -13.85
CA ARG A 68 -0.48 1.64 -14.46
C ARG A 68 -0.41 0.88 -15.78
N ALA A 69 -1.25 -0.14 -15.98
CA ALA A 69 -1.30 -0.86 -17.25
C ALA A 69 -1.90 0.04 -18.34
N VAL A 70 -2.99 0.74 -18.02
CA VAL A 70 -3.58 1.76 -18.90
C VAL A 70 -2.56 2.86 -19.21
N GLU A 71 -1.83 3.36 -18.20
CA GLU A 71 -0.83 4.40 -18.40
C GLU A 71 0.28 4.00 -19.36
N ARG A 72 0.79 2.77 -19.21
CA ARG A 72 1.84 2.21 -20.05
C ARG A 72 1.35 1.94 -21.47
N ASP A 73 0.20 1.27 -21.59
CA ASP A 73 -0.26 0.74 -22.88
C ASP A 73 -0.88 1.85 -23.74
N LEU A 74 -1.52 2.84 -23.11
CA LEU A 74 -2.20 3.95 -23.80
C LEU A 74 -1.42 5.27 -23.73
N SER A 75 -0.23 5.27 -23.12
CA SER A 75 0.61 6.46 -22.94
C SER A 75 -0.10 7.64 -22.22
N ILE A 76 -1.06 7.34 -21.35
CA ILE A 76 -1.77 8.32 -20.51
C ILE A 76 -1.00 8.44 -19.20
N LYS A 77 -0.52 9.64 -18.84
CA LYS A 77 0.26 9.83 -17.59
C LYS A 77 -0.64 10.23 -16.42
N ASN A 78 -0.31 9.74 -15.22
CA ASN A 78 -0.93 10.12 -13.95
C ASN A 78 -2.45 9.91 -13.90
N LEU A 79 -2.91 8.74 -14.34
CA LEU A 79 -4.32 8.39 -14.38
C LEU A 79 -4.90 8.23 -12.97
N ASP A 80 -5.63 9.24 -12.49
CA ASP A 80 -6.44 9.12 -11.27
C ASP A 80 -7.79 8.47 -11.59
N THR A 81 -7.87 7.15 -11.45
CA THR A 81 -9.11 6.40 -11.69
C THR A 81 -10.24 6.72 -10.70
N TYR A 82 -9.94 7.27 -9.52
CA TYR A 82 -10.94 7.59 -8.49
C TYR A 82 -11.53 9.00 -8.65
N ASN A 83 -10.81 9.89 -9.35
CA ASN A 83 -11.29 11.21 -9.73
C ASN A 83 -10.76 11.59 -11.13
N PRO A 84 -11.24 10.90 -12.17
CA PRO A 84 -10.65 11.00 -13.50
C PRO A 84 -10.88 12.37 -14.12
N ARG A 85 -9.77 12.99 -14.53
CA ARG A 85 -9.73 14.25 -15.27
C ARG A 85 -9.13 13.98 -16.65
N LEU A 86 -9.93 13.34 -17.49
CA LEU A 86 -9.53 12.86 -18.81
C LEU A 86 -10.26 13.63 -19.89
N SER A 87 -9.61 13.85 -21.03
CA SER A 87 -10.31 14.34 -22.22
C SER A 87 -11.26 13.27 -22.76
N GLU A 88 -12.27 13.67 -23.54
CA GLU A 88 -13.16 12.73 -24.20
C GLU A 88 -12.39 11.73 -25.07
N ASP A 89 -11.35 12.16 -25.78
CA ASP A 89 -10.55 11.27 -26.63
C ASP A 89 -9.75 10.26 -25.81
N GLN A 90 -9.22 10.65 -24.65
CA GLN A 90 -8.61 9.70 -23.71
C GLN A 90 -9.63 8.69 -23.20
N ILE A 91 -10.86 9.12 -22.92
CA ILE A 91 -11.95 8.24 -22.48
C ILE A 91 -12.34 7.27 -23.60
N LYS A 92 -12.44 7.71 -24.86
CA LYS A 92 -12.73 6.83 -26.00
C LYS A 92 -11.66 5.74 -26.16
N VAL A 93 -10.38 6.12 -26.05
CA VAL A 93 -9.25 5.18 -26.14
C VAL A 93 -9.27 4.19 -24.97
N ILE A 94 -9.52 4.66 -23.74
CA ILE A 94 -9.67 3.79 -22.56
C ILE A 94 -10.87 2.85 -22.73
N ALA A 95 -12.03 3.34 -23.18
CA ALA A 95 -13.22 2.53 -23.39
C ALA A 95 -12.96 1.43 -24.43
N GLY A 96 -12.32 1.77 -25.56
CA GLY A 96 -11.88 0.79 -26.55
C GLY A 96 -10.91 -0.24 -25.99
N TYR A 97 -9.99 0.19 -25.12
CA TYR A 97 -9.04 -0.70 -24.45
C TYR A 97 -9.70 -1.64 -23.46
N ILE A 98 -10.63 -1.17 -22.61
CA ILE A 98 -11.23 -2.00 -21.55
C ILE A 98 -12.44 -2.82 -22.01
N LYS A 99 -13.13 -2.41 -23.08
CA LYS A 99 -14.37 -3.06 -23.53
C LYS A 99 -14.21 -4.57 -23.81
N PRO A 100 -13.13 -5.04 -24.44
CA PRO A 100 -12.90 -6.48 -24.65
C PRO A 100 -12.71 -7.28 -23.36
N PHE A 101 -12.39 -6.62 -22.24
CA PHE A 101 -12.14 -7.26 -20.94
C PHE A 101 -13.36 -7.25 -20.01
N LEU A 102 -14.42 -6.51 -20.38
CA LEU A 102 -15.65 -6.49 -19.58
C LEU A 102 -16.43 -7.80 -19.78
N PRO A 103 -17.08 -8.34 -18.71
CA PRO A 103 -17.97 -9.48 -18.85
C PRO A 103 -19.18 -9.12 -19.72
N SER A 104 -19.91 -10.10 -20.26
CA SER A 104 -21.12 -9.84 -21.06
C SER A 104 -22.17 -9.04 -20.29
N TYR A 105 -22.26 -9.27 -18.99
CA TYR A 105 -23.10 -8.51 -18.08
C TYR A 105 -22.51 -8.48 -16.66
N LEU A 106 -22.91 -7.51 -15.85
CA LEU A 106 -22.57 -7.46 -14.43
C LEU A 106 -23.64 -6.72 -13.63
N GLU A 107 -23.95 -7.23 -12.44
CA GLU A 107 -24.88 -6.59 -11.52
C GLU A 107 -24.27 -5.30 -10.92
N ILE A 108 -25.05 -4.22 -10.84
CA ILE A 108 -24.61 -2.95 -10.24
C ILE A 108 -24.08 -3.14 -8.80
N PRO A 109 -24.74 -3.92 -7.91
CA PRO A 109 -24.21 -4.17 -6.57
C PRO A 109 -22.85 -4.86 -6.57
N THR A 110 -22.59 -5.75 -7.52
CA THR A 110 -21.29 -6.41 -7.68
C THR A 110 -20.22 -5.38 -8.04
N LEU A 111 -20.50 -4.54 -9.04
CA LEU A 111 -19.59 -3.48 -9.49
C LEU A 111 -19.29 -2.46 -8.37
N SER A 112 -20.32 -2.06 -7.62
CA SER A 112 -20.20 -1.18 -6.45
C SER A 112 -19.39 -1.82 -5.32
N ARG A 113 -19.58 -3.11 -5.04
CA ARG A 113 -18.83 -3.83 -4.00
C ARG A 113 -17.34 -3.91 -4.35
N ILE A 114 -17.02 -4.20 -5.60
CA ILE A 114 -15.64 -4.24 -6.11
C ILE A 114 -14.98 -2.87 -5.93
N ASP A 115 -15.66 -1.80 -6.30
CA ASP A 115 -15.16 -0.43 -6.10
C ASP A 115 -14.89 -0.12 -4.63
N ARG A 116 -15.86 -0.43 -3.75
CA ARG A 116 -15.72 -0.22 -2.30
C ARG A 116 -14.48 -0.91 -1.74
N VAL A 117 -14.23 -2.17 -2.12
CA VAL A 117 -13.06 -2.93 -1.69
C VAL A 117 -11.78 -2.25 -2.17
N ALA A 118 -11.72 -1.89 -3.46
CA ALA A 118 -10.57 -1.18 -4.02
C ALA A 118 -10.31 0.17 -3.34
N PHE A 119 -11.37 0.91 -3.01
CA PHE A 119 -11.30 2.19 -2.30
C PHE A 119 -10.81 2.03 -0.85
N ILE A 120 -11.27 1.01 -0.11
CA ILE A 120 -10.76 0.71 1.23
C ILE A 120 -9.24 0.46 1.17
N ASP A 121 -8.77 -0.34 0.22
CA ASP A 121 -7.34 -0.61 0.05
C ASP A 121 -6.55 0.66 -0.31
N LYS A 122 -7.13 1.56 -1.12
CA LYS A 122 -6.54 2.87 -1.42
C LYS A 122 -6.40 3.71 -0.14
N GLU A 123 -7.45 3.81 0.66
CA GLU A 123 -7.43 4.63 1.88
C GLU A 123 -6.48 4.05 2.95
N ILE A 124 -6.42 2.72 3.09
CA ILE A 124 -5.41 2.05 3.93
C ILE A 124 -4.00 2.45 3.48
N ARG A 125 -3.68 2.33 2.20
CA ARG A 125 -2.36 2.73 1.66
C ARG A 125 -2.06 4.21 1.90
N LYS A 126 -3.05 5.08 1.76
CA LYS A 126 -2.93 6.52 2.03
C LYS A 126 -2.64 6.82 3.50
N VAL A 127 -3.25 6.08 4.45
CA VAL A 127 -2.91 6.17 5.88
C VAL A 127 -1.46 5.79 6.12
N LYS A 128 -0.98 4.68 5.53
CA LYS A 128 0.43 4.24 5.65
C LYS A 128 1.40 5.32 5.16
N GLY A 129 1.18 5.84 3.96
CA GLY A 129 2.02 6.92 3.41
C GLY A 129 1.98 8.21 4.23
N ARG A 130 0.83 8.58 4.81
CA ARG A 130 0.74 9.74 5.72
C ARG A 130 1.55 9.53 7.00
N TRP A 131 1.55 8.31 7.54
CA TRP A 131 2.32 7.98 8.74
C TRP A 131 3.83 8.03 8.48
N GLU A 132 4.31 7.42 7.40
CA GLU A 132 5.71 7.51 6.95
C GLU A 132 6.15 8.97 6.75
N LYS A 133 5.29 9.79 6.12
CA LYS A 133 5.56 11.20 5.91
C LYS A 133 5.72 11.97 7.23
N LYS A 134 4.87 11.73 8.23
CA LYS A 134 4.98 12.36 9.55
C LYS A 134 6.29 12.01 10.26
N ILE A 135 6.77 10.78 10.09
CA ILE A 135 8.07 10.35 10.62
C ILE A 135 9.20 11.09 9.91
N LEU A 136 9.19 11.16 8.58
CA LEU A 136 10.19 11.89 7.80
C LEU A 136 10.20 13.39 8.14
N GLU A 137 9.03 14.01 8.29
CA GLU A 137 8.89 15.40 8.74
C GLU A 137 9.50 15.60 10.13
N SER A 138 9.26 14.67 11.06
CA SER A 138 9.82 14.70 12.42
C SER A 138 11.34 14.48 12.44
N LEU A 139 11.85 13.57 11.61
CA LEU A 139 13.29 13.32 11.44
C LEU A 139 14.01 14.59 11.00
N ASN A 140 13.47 15.29 10.00
CA ASN A 140 14.04 16.56 9.52
C ASN A 140 13.90 17.70 10.53
N ARG A 141 12.79 17.71 11.31
CA ARG A 141 12.58 18.71 12.35
C ARG A 141 13.61 18.59 13.48
N PHE A 142 13.83 17.39 14.01
CA PHE A 142 14.66 17.15 15.19
C PHE A 142 16.08 16.69 14.89
N GLY A 143 16.37 16.21 13.68
CA GLY A 143 17.69 15.76 13.27
C GLY A 143 18.59 16.92 12.84
N MET A 144 19.90 16.77 13.06
CA MET A 144 20.93 17.67 12.52
C MET A 144 21.11 17.49 11.01
N LEU A 145 20.77 16.30 10.50
CA LEU A 145 20.87 15.93 9.10
C LEU A 145 19.56 16.19 8.36
N GLN A 146 19.66 16.38 7.03
CA GLN A 146 18.51 16.36 6.13
C GLN A 146 18.29 14.95 5.60
N PHE A 147 17.09 14.43 5.79
CA PHE A 147 16.66 13.10 5.40
C PHE A 147 15.67 13.17 4.24
N ARG A 148 15.85 12.30 3.25
CA ARG A 148 14.92 12.09 2.14
C ARG A 148 14.82 10.60 1.82
N LYS A 149 13.70 10.19 1.23
CA LYS A 149 13.57 8.84 0.65
C LYS A 149 14.60 8.69 -0.47
N ARG A 150 15.31 7.56 -0.48
CA ARG A 150 16.50 7.41 -1.34
C ARG A 150 16.70 5.97 -1.80
N MET A 151 17.00 5.81 -3.08
CA MET A 151 17.43 4.53 -3.66
C MET A 151 18.95 4.32 -3.47
N PHE A 152 19.35 3.07 -3.29
CA PHE A 152 20.73 2.62 -3.39
C PHE A 152 20.81 1.27 -4.10
N VAL A 153 22.00 0.91 -4.58
CA VAL A 153 22.27 -0.38 -5.22
C VAL A 153 23.16 -1.20 -4.31
N ALA A 154 22.79 -2.44 -4.07
CA ALA A 154 23.61 -3.42 -3.37
C ALA A 154 23.54 -4.73 -4.15
N GLU A 155 24.70 -5.34 -4.45
CA GLU A 155 24.79 -6.62 -5.16
C GLU A 155 24.03 -6.65 -6.51
N GLY A 156 23.97 -5.51 -7.20
CA GLY A 156 23.26 -5.38 -8.48
C GLY A 156 21.74 -5.20 -8.36
N GLU A 157 21.18 -5.23 -7.16
CA GLU A 157 19.76 -5.00 -6.89
C GLU A 157 19.51 -3.58 -6.37
N GLN A 158 18.33 -3.02 -6.70
CA GLN A 158 17.90 -1.72 -6.22
C GLN A 158 17.10 -1.84 -4.92
N PHE A 159 17.51 -1.07 -3.91
CA PHE A 159 16.86 -0.97 -2.61
C PHE A 159 16.42 0.47 -2.33
N GLU A 160 15.34 0.63 -1.57
CA GLU A 160 14.84 1.94 -1.13
C GLU A 160 14.97 2.08 0.40
N LEU A 161 15.46 3.23 0.86
CA LEU A 161 15.39 3.69 2.24
C LEU A 161 14.29 4.73 2.39
N ASP A 162 13.45 4.58 3.42
CA ASP A 162 12.36 5.52 3.67
C ASP A 162 12.86 6.89 4.12
N ALA A 163 14.01 6.92 4.78
CA ALA A 163 14.76 8.13 5.08
C ALA A 163 16.26 7.85 5.05
N ALA A 164 17.02 8.63 4.29
CA ALA A 164 18.48 8.54 4.26
C ALA A 164 19.14 9.91 4.19
N SER A 165 20.36 9.98 4.68
CA SER A 165 21.22 11.15 4.60
C SER A 165 22.69 10.76 4.38
N PRO A 166 23.47 11.53 3.59
CA PRO A 166 23.07 12.66 2.75
C PRO A 166 22.22 12.26 1.53
N GLU A 167 21.68 13.26 0.83
CA GLU A 167 20.81 13.10 -0.35
C GLU A 167 21.50 12.35 -1.51
N SER A 168 22.82 12.49 -1.66
CA SER A 168 23.63 11.83 -2.68
C SER A 168 24.98 11.37 -2.11
N GLY A 169 25.71 10.51 -2.82
CA GLY A 169 26.98 9.94 -2.36
C GLY A 169 26.82 8.82 -1.32
N GLY A 170 27.84 8.48 -0.54
CA GLY A 170 27.72 7.39 0.45
C GLY A 170 26.64 7.68 1.51
N VAL A 171 25.75 6.71 1.78
CA VAL A 171 24.75 6.84 2.86
C VAL A 171 25.47 6.85 4.20
N LYS A 172 25.27 7.90 5.01
CA LYS A 172 25.82 8.00 6.36
C LYS A 172 24.82 7.51 7.40
N VAL A 173 23.54 7.83 7.21
CA VAL A 173 22.44 7.36 8.05
C VAL A 173 21.30 6.90 7.16
N GLY A 174 20.89 5.65 7.30
CA GLY A 174 19.70 5.08 6.68
C GLY A 174 18.66 4.73 7.74
N ILE A 175 17.39 4.91 7.44
CA ILE A 175 16.28 4.57 8.32
C ILE A 175 15.20 3.85 7.50
N ASP A 176 14.80 2.69 8.00
CA ASP A 176 13.63 1.96 7.52
C ASP A 176 12.41 2.31 8.38
N ILE A 177 11.28 2.61 7.72
CA ILE A 177 10.02 2.93 8.40
C ILE A 177 9.02 1.84 8.07
N LYS A 178 8.67 1.03 9.06
CA LYS A 178 7.89 -0.19 8.82
C LYS A 178 6.62 -0.24 9.66
N ARG A 179 5.49 -0.49 9.00
CA ARG A 179 4.25 -0.89 9.68
C ARG A 179 4.11 -2.41 9.68
N ILE A 180 4.09 -2.99 10.86
CA ILE A 180 3.73 -4.38 11.10
C ILE A 180 2.33 -4.33 11.72
N GLU A 181 1.31 -4.74 10.96
CA GLU A 181 -0.09 -4.57 11.39
C GLU A 181 -0.73 -5.88 11.87
N ALA A 182 -0.10 -7.02 11.57
CA ALA A 182 -0.58 -8.35 11.95
C ALA A 182 0.56 -9.17 12.55
N ARG A 183 0.26 -9.96 13.59
CA ARG A 183 1.23 -10.85 14.27
C ARG A 183 1.92 -11.81 13.31
N ARG A 184 1.17 -12.33 12.32
CA ARG A 184 1.68 -13.23 11.28
C ARG A 184 2.76 -12.60 10.39
N ASP A 185 2.80 -11.27 10.30
CA ASP A 185 3.74 -10.57 9.43
C ASP A 185 5.09 -10.29 10.12
N ILE A 186 5.22 -10.52 11.44
CA ILE A 186 6.42 -10.17 12.20
C ILE A 186 7.68 -10.72 11.55
N HIS A 187 7.71 -12.02 11.24
CA HIS A 187 8.93 -12.68 10.74
C HIS A 187 9.36 -12.08 9.41
N LYS A 188 8.47 -12.12 8.40
CA LYS A 188 8.73 -11.56 7.07
C LYS A 188 9.18 -10.10 7.13
N ARG A 189 8.51 -9.28 7.95
CA ARG A 189 8.83 -7.85 8.04
C ARG A 189 10.15 -7.59 8.74
N CYS A 190 10.50 -8.38 9.77
CA CYS A 190 11.80 -8.30 10.41
C CYS A 190 12.92 -8.73 9.45
N ASP A 191 12.73 -9.82 8.69
CA ASP A 191 13.71 -10.31 7.72
C ASP A 191 13.95 -9.28 6.61
N GLU A 192 12.89 -8.62 6.12
CA GLU A 192 12.99 -7.50 5.16
C GLU A 192 13.84 -6.34 5.72
N ILE A 193 13.69 -6.01 7.02
CA ILE A 193 14.44 -4.95 7.69
C ILE A 193 15.92 -5.37 7.86
N VAL A 194 16.18 -6.57 8.37
CA VAL A 194 17.53 -7.08 8.60
C VAL A 194 18.30 -7.16 7.29
N ASN A 195 17.71 -7.75 6.25
CA ASN A 195 18.34 -7.79 4.93
C ASN A 195 18.65 -6.38 4.42
N LYS A 196 17.73 -5.42 4.56
CA LYS A 196 18.01 -4.03 4.15
C LYS A 196 19.16 -3.42 4.95
N ALA A 197 19.21 -3.64 6.26
CA ALA A 197 20.31 -3.19 7.11
C ALA A 197 21.66 -3.78 6.66
N ASP A 198 21.70 -5.08 6.40
CA ASP A 198 22.89 -5.79 5.92
C ASP A 198 23.38 -5.21 4.59
N LYS A 199 22.47 -4.99 3.63
CA LYS A 199 22.80 -4.39 2.32
C LYS A 199 23.28 -2.95 2.44
N VAL A 200 22.73 -2.15 3.36
CA VAL A 200 23.22 -0.79 3.62
C VAL A 200 24.62 -0.84 4.22
N LYS A 201 24.86 -1.69 5.22
CA LYS A 201 26.14 -1.79 5.90
C LYS A 201 27.24 -2.35 5.00
N SER A 202 26.91 -3.29 4.12
CA SER A 202 27.85 -3.81 3.12
C SER A 202 28.20 -2.78 2.05
N SER A 203 27.21 -2.02 1.57
CA SER A 203 27.42 -1.01 0.52
C SER A 203 28.06 0.28 1.05
N PHE A 204 27.80 0.62 2.31
CA PHE A 204 28.28 1.83 2.95
C PHE A 204 28.87 1.50 4.33
N PRO A 205 30.10 0.98 4.39
CA PRO A 205 30.78 0.69 5.64
C PRO A 205 30.86 1.92 6.56
N GLY A 206 30.53 1.74 7.84
CA GLY A 206 30.50 2.84 8.82
C GLY A 206 29.23 3.70 8.80
N SER A 207 28.28 3.42 7.91
CA SER A 207 26.93 4.01 7.99
C SER A 207 26.20 3.59 9.27
N LYS A 208 25.21 4.38 9.67
CA LYS A 208 24.26 4.07 10.73
C LYS A 208 22.92 3.64 10.15
N PHE A 209 22.27 2.65 10.76
CA PHE A 209 20.98 2.15 10.31
C PHE A 209 19.97 2.13 11.47
N GLY A 210 18.88 2.88 11.33
CA GLY A 210 17.79 2.96 12.29
C GLY A 210 16.50 2.35 11.78
N VAL A 211 15.60 1.99 12.69
CA VAL A 211 14.29 1.44 12.35
C VAL A 211 13.21 2.12 13.18
N VAL A 212 12.15 2.58 12.52
CA VAL A 212 10.91 3.03 13.17
C VAL A 212 9.80 2.04 12.86
N VAL A 213 9.28 1.37 13.89
CA VAL A 213 8.25 0.34 13.74
C VAL A 213 6.91 0.80 14.29
N TYR A 214 5.86 0.72 13.49
CA TYR A 214 4.49 0.65 14.00
C TYR A 214 4.15 -0.80 14.27
N TYR A 215 3.83 -1.13 15.51
CA TYR A 215 3.29 -2.43 15.87
C TYR A 215 2.24 -2.28 16.98
N PRO A 216 0.98 -2.64 16.74
CA PRO A 216 -0.11 -2.34 17.67
C PRO A 216 -0.14 -3.24 18.92
N PHE A 217 0.65 -4.32 18.96
CA PHE A 217 0.66 -5.26 20.09
C PHE A 217 1.86 -5.01 21.00
N ILE A 218 1.70 -4.11 21.99
CA ILE A 218 2.79 -3.61 22.85
C ILE A 218 3.50 -4.73 23.60
N GLU A 219 2.75 -5.71 24.11
CA GLU A 219 3.26 -6.88 24.85
C GLU A 219 4.29 -7.70 24.05
N GLU A 220 4.25 -7.60 22.73
CA GLU A 220 5.12 -8.33 21.80
C GLU A 220 6.24 -7.46 21.21
N HIS A 221 6.39 -6.20 21.64
CA HIS A 221 7.49 -5.32 21.17
C HIS A 221 8.86 -5.96 21.41
N ILE A 222 9.03 -6.65 22.55
CA ILE A 222 10.27 -7.37 22.88
C ILE A 222 10.60 -8.45 21.84
N ASN A 223 9.59 -9.14 21.29
CA ASN A 223 9.80 -10.16 20.25
C ASN A 223 10.37 -9.52 18.98
N ILE A 224 9.82 -8.38 18.55
CA ILE A 224 10.34 -7.63 17.40
C ILE A 224 11.76 -7.13 17.69
N GLN A 225 12.02 -6.57 18.87
CA GLN A 225 13.37 -6.10 19.23
C GLN A 225 14.40 -7.23 19.19
N ASN A 226 14.07 -8.39 19.74
CA ASN A 226 14.95 -9.55 19.73
C ASN A 226 15.24 -10.05 18.31
N ARG A 227 14.24 -10.03 17.43
CA ARG A 227 14.41 -10.43 16.01
C ARG A 227 15.20 -9.43 15.20
N LEU A 228 15.04 -8.15 15.48
CA LEU A 228 15.81 -7.07 14.87
C LEU A 228 17.17 -6.85 15.54
N ARG A 229 17.55 -7.69 16.51
CA ARG A 229 18.85 -7.63 17.16
C ARG A 229 19.92 -8.15 16.19
N SER A 230 20.42 -7.23 15.37
CA SER A 230 21.51 -7.42 14.43
C SER A 230 22.56 -6.35 14.68
N ASP A 231 23.84 -6.69 14.54
CA ASP A 231 24.95 -5.73 14.63
C ASP A 231 24.87 -4.66 13.53
N ASN A 232 24.09 -4.92 12.49
CA ASN A 232 23.84 -4.00 11.39
C ASN A 232 22.70 -3.01 11.66
N ILE A 233 22.00 -3.11 12.80
CA ILE A 233 20.91 -2.19 13.19
C ILE A 233 21.33 -1.43 14.45
N ASP A 234 21.57 -0.13 14.32
CA ASP A 234 22.08 0.72 15.41
C ASP A 234 20.98 1.22 16.36
N GLY A 235 19.71 1.21 15.96
CA GLY A 235 18.62 1.70 16.81
C GLY A 235 17.25 1.27 16.31
N ILE A 236 16.38 0.88 17.24
CA ILE A 236 15.01 0.44 16.98
C ILE A 236 14.08 1.22 17.91
N VAL A 237 13.07 1.88 17.35
CA VAL A 237 12.05 2.59 18.12
C VAL A 237 10.65 2.22 17.62
N PHE A 238 9.67 2.28 18.52
CA PHE A 238 8.28 2.06 18.20
C PHE A 238 7.51 3.38 18.22
N ALA A 239 6.69 3.61 17.19
CA ALA A 239 5.84 4.79 17.09
C ALA A 239 4.41 4.37 16.75
N SER A 240 3.44 4.94 17.47
CA SER A 240 2.02 4.87 17.12
C SER A 240 1.69 5.90 16.02
N GLU A 241 0.41 6.12 15.74
CA GLU A 241 -0.03 7.11 14.75
C GLU A 241 -0.12 8.54 15.29
N THR A 242 -0.04 8.71 16.62
CA THR A 242 -0.14 10.02 17.28
C THR A 242 1.13 10.83 17.07
N LYS A 243 0.97 12.15 16.98
CA LYS A 243 2.09 13.06 16.75
C LYS A 243 3.11 12.95 17.88
N GLU A 244 2.65 12.94 19.12
CA GLU A 244 3.48 12.90 20.33
C GLU A 244 4.32 11.61 20.37
N SER A 245 3.72 10.48 20.03
CA SER A 245 4.41 9.19 19.95
C SER A 245 5.47 9.18 18.86
N ILE A 246 5.15 9.69 17.67
CA ILE A 246 6.11 9.82 16.56
C ILE A 246 7.27 10.73 16.95
N GLU A 247 7.00 11.91 17.50
CA GLU A 247 8.02 12.88 17.87
C GLU A 247 8.96 12.31 18.96
N HIS A 248 8.40 11.63 19.96
CA HIS A 248 9.19 10.99 21.02
C HIS A 248 10.09 9.87 20.47
N ALA A 249 9.52 8.94 19.69
CA ALA A 249 10.27 7.83 19.09
C ALA A 249 11.39 8.33 18.18
N VAL A 250 11.11 9.33 17.35
CA VAL A 250 12.10 9.93 16.45
C VAL A 250 13.24 10.59 17.22
N ARG A 251 12.95 11.32 18.30
CA ARG A 251 14.00 11.93 19.14
C ARG A 251 14.89 10.88 19.78
N LEU A 252 14.31 9.80 20.30
CA LEU A 252 15.07 8.69 20.87
C LEU A 252 15.98 8.07 19.81
N LEU A 253 15.43 7.76 18.62
CA LEU A 253 16.21 7.19 17.52
C LEU A 253 17.37 8.10 17.11
N LEU A 254 17.10 9.38 16.88
CA LEU A 254 18.13 10.35 16.48
C LEU A 254 19.24 10.49 17.53
N SER A 255 18.89 10.42 18.82
CA SER A 255 19.86 10.41 19.92
C SER A 255 20.73 9.15 19.89
N THR A 256 20.11 7.96 19.71
CA THR A 256 20.83 6.69 19.59
C THR A 256 21.79 6.68 18.38
N LEU A 257 21.37 7.26 17.26
CA LEU A 257 22.17 7.38 16.05
C LEU A 257 23.21 8.52 16.12
N GLY A 258 23.22 9.33 17.19
CA GLY A 258 24.17 10.43 17.38
C GLY A 258 23.95 11.64 16.45
N VAL A 259 22.72 11.84 15.97
CA VAL A 259 22.37 12.87 14.97
C VAL A 259 21.17 13.74 15.38
N SER A 260 20.79 13.74 16.66
CA SER A 260 19.80 14.66 17.23
C SER A 260 20.35 16.09 17.28
N LYS A 261 19.52 17.08 16.95
CA LYS A 261 19.80 18.50 17.28
C LYS A 261 19.97 18.65 18.81
N LYS A 262 20.87 19.56 19.20
CA LYS A 262 20.97 20.04 20.58
C LYS A 262 19.76 20.89 20.93
#